data_AF-A0A1B7W4G7-F1
#
_entry.id   AF-A0A1B7W4G7-F1
#
_cell.length_a   1.000
_cell.length_b   1.000
_cell.length_c   1.000
_cell.angle_alpha   90.00
_cell.angle_beta   90.00
_cell.angle_gamma   90.00
#
_symmetry.space_group_name_H-M   'P 1'
#
loop_
_entity.id
_entity.type
_entity.pdbx_description
1 polymer ?
#
loop_
_entity_poly.entity_id
_entity_poly.type
_entity_poly.pdbx_seq_one_letter_code
_entity_poly.pdbx_strand_id
1 'polypeptide(L)'
;GEIAGYANLKDLYNDNTFHHYPYLYGDQTYLNLALMLTNYPLSTVGPDGMDFVPGGTIMSHATVPNIKPWRKKLLLSALEGSSPTITDKLYWQHSQTPIQLYSMAKILWQKFEILCGSALGRFIRRAPM
;
A
#
# COMPACT_ATOMS: atom_id res chain seq x y z
N GLY A 1 -31.85 -6.09 -23.35
CA GLY A 1 -31.64 -5.78 -21.93
C GLY A 1 -30.16 -5.88 -21.66
N GLU A 2 -29.60 -4.97 -20.87
CA GLU A 2 -28.21 -5.07 -20.42
C GLU A 2 -28.05 -6.30 -19.52
N ILE A 3 -26.97 -7.06 -19.72
CA ILE A 3 -26.68 -8.26 -18.93
C ILE A 3 -26.04 -7.78 -17.63
N ALA A 4 -26.58 -8.21 -16.48
CA ALA A 4 -25.96 -7.93 -15.19
C ALA A 4 -24.57 -8.57 -15.11
N GLY A 5 -23.61 -7.89 -14.50
CA GLY A 5 -22.29 -8.47 -14.23
C GLY A 5 -22.40 -9.66 -13.27
N TYR A 6 -21.44 -10.58 -13.30
CA TYR A 6 -21.41 -11.71 -12.36
C TYR A 6 -20.03 -11.85 -11.70
N ALA A 7 -20.05 -12.20 -10.41
CA ALA A 7 -18.85 -12.45 -9.63
C ALA A 7 -18.29 -13.86 -9.93
N ASN A 8 -17.00 -13.95 -10.23
CA ASN A 8 -16.30 -15.22 -10.28
C ASN A 8 -15.66 -15.52 -8.92
N LEU A 9 -16.27 -16.41 -8.14
CA LEU A 9 -15.76 -16.76 -6.80
C LEU A 9 -14.42 -17.52 -6.82
N LYS A 10 -13.99 -18.05 -7.97
CA LYS A 10 -12.66 -18.67 -8.12
C LYS A 10 -11.57 -17.65 -8.46
N ASP A 11 -11.97 -16.47 -8.97
CA ASP A 11 -11.07 -15.39 -9.36
C ASP A 11 -11.77 -14.05 -9.15
N LEU A 12 -11.60 -13.50 -7.96
CA LEU A 12 -12.26 -12.26 -7.51
C LEU A 12 -11.77 -11.00 -8.24
N TYR A 13 -10.72 -11.12 -9.06
CA TYR A 13 -10.15 -10.03 -9.85
C TYR A 13 -10.48 -10.15 -11.34
N ASN A 14 -11.29 -11.14 -11.73
CA ASN A 14 -11.71 -11.31 -13.11
C ASN A 14 -12.66 -10.17 -13.56
N ASP A 15 -12.41 -9.63 -14.74
CA ASP A 15 -13.00 -8.41 -15.30
C ASP A 15 -14.41 -8.62 -15.88
N ASN A 16 -15.27 -9.32 -15.14
CA ASN A 16 -16.66 -9.61 -15.57
C ASN A 16 -17.70 -8.70 -14.88
N THR A 17 -17.25 -7.85 -13.94
CA THR A 17 -18.11 -7.00 -13.10
C THR A 17 -17.89 -5.51 -13.31
N PHE A 18 -16.84 -5.11 -14.03
CA PHE A 18 -16.61 -3.70 -14.29
C PHE A 18 -17.54 -3.22 -15.41
N HIS A 19 -18.13 -2.05 -15.19
CA HIS A 19 -19.12 -1.39 -16.06
C HIS A 19 -20.58 -1.87 -15.95
N HIS A 20 -20.91 -2.93 -15.20
CA HIS A 20 -22.30 -3.37 -14.97
C HIS A 20 -22.55 -3.66 -13.49
N TYR A 21 -23.72 -3.27 -12.95
CA TYR A 21 -24.04 -3.50 -11.54
C TYR A 21 -24.15 -5.00 -11.21
N PRO A 22 -23.73 -5.45 -10.00
CA PRO A 22 -23.05 -4.71 -8.93
C PRO A 22 -21.52 -4.61 -9.10
N TYR A 23 -20.93 -3.50 -8.68
CA TYR A 23 -19.48 -3.23 -8.74
C TYR A 23 -18.72 -3.92 -7.59
N LEU A 24 -18.57 -5.23 -7.68
CA LEU A 24 -17.78 -6.03 -6.75
C LEU A 24 -16.42 -6.35 -7.38
N TYR A 25 -15.35 -5.87 -6.78
CA TYR A 25 -13.99 -6.15 -7.25
C TYR A 25 -13.00 -6.36 -6.11
N GLY A 26 -12.20 -7.42 -6.24
CA GLY A 26 -11.11 -7.72 -5.33
C GLY A 26 -11.58 -8.26 -3.98
N ASP A 27 -10.66 -8.99 -3.35
CA ASP A 27 -10.82 -9.60 -2.03
C ASP A 27 -11.38 -8.65 -0.95
N GLN A 28 -10.89 -7.41 -0.87
CA GLN A 28 -11.32 -6.43 0.14
C GLN A 28 -12.83 -6.12 0.05
N THR A 29 -13.40 -6.07 -1.16
CA THR A 29 -14.83 -5.80 -1.34
C THR A 29 -15.69 -7.00 -0.90
N TYR A 30 -15.29 -8.21 -1.26
CA TYR A 30 -16.02 -9.42 -0.87
C TYR A 30 -15.92 -9.67 0.64
N LEU A 31 -14.77 -9.41 1.26
CA LEU A 31 -14.63 -9.48 2.72
C LEU A 31 -15.56 -8.46 3.39
N ASN A 32 -15.57 -7.20 2.92
CA ASN A 32 -16.47 -6.19 3.46
C ASN A 32 -17.94 -6.60 3.36
N LEU A 33 -18.37 -7.18 2.23
CA LEU A 33 -19.73 -7.69 2.08
C LEU A 33 -20.05 -8.78 3.12
N ALA A 34 -19.15 -9.74 3.32
CA ALA A 34 -19.33 -10.78 4.33
C ALA A 34 -19.40 -10.19 5.76
N LEU A 35 -18.57 -9.19 6.06
CA LEU A 35 -18.57 -8.47 7.33
C LEU A 35 -19.84 -7.62 7.54
N MET A 36 -20.48 -7.14 6.48
CA MET A 36 -21.76 -6.43 6.59
C MET A 36 -22.94 -7.36 6.86
N LEU A 37 -22.83 -8.63 6.47
CA LEU A 37 -23.91 -9.63 6.59
C LEU A 37 -23.81 -10.50 7.86
N THR A 38 -22.72 -10.39 8.62
CA THR A 38 -22.52 -11.19 9.83
C THR A 38 -23.21 -10.57 11.05
N ASN A 39 -23.72 -11.42 11.94
CA ASN A 39 -24.29 -11.01 13.24
C ASN A 39 -23.29 -11.16 14.39
N TYR A 40 -22.05 -11.59 14.11
CA TYR A 40 -21.02 -11.74 15.13
C TYR A 40 -20.33 -10.39 15.42
N PRO A 41 -19.86 -10.17 16.67
CA PRO A 41 -19.07 -8.99 17.00
C PRO A 41 -17.84 -8.86 16.09
N LEU A 42 -17.57 -7.65 15.61
CA LEU A 42 -16.44 -7.34 14.74
C LEU A 42 -15.32 -6.65 15.52
N SER A 43 -14.08 -7.08 15.31
CA SER A 43 -12.87 -6.38 15.75
C SER A 43 -12.27 -5.66 14.55
N THR A 44 -12.57 -4.38 14.40
CA THR A 44 -12.12 -3.58 13.25
C THR A 44 -10.94 -2.68 13.62
N VAL A 45 -10.10 -2.41 12.63
CA VAL A 45 -8.98 -1.48 12.71
C VAL A 45 -9.13 -0.48 11.58
N GLY A 46 -8.97 0.79 11.91
CA GLY A 46 -9.13 1.89 10.96
C GLY A 46 -7.90 2.12 10.08
N PRO A 47 -7.89 3.23 9.31
CA PRO A 47 -6.74 3.64 8.51
C PRO A 47 -5.49 3.93 9.35
N ASP A 48 -5.65 4.19 10.64
CA ASP A 48 -4.58 4.37 11.60
C ASP A 48 -3.73 3.10 11.71
N GLY A 49 -4.34 1.92 11.88
CA GLY A 49 -3.59 0.67 11.97
C GLY A 49 -2.86 0.25 10.69
N MET A 50 -3.08 0.96 9.58
CA MET A 50 -2.44 0.74 8.27
C MET A 50 -1.38 1.80 7.90
N ASP A 51 -1.08 2.74 8.81
CA ASP A 51 -0.23 3.92 8.57
C ASP A 51 -0.75 4.87 7.46
N PHE A 52 -2.05 4.87 7.19
CA PHE A 52 -2.65 5.86 6.29
C PHE A 52 -2.89 7.20 6.97
N VAL A 53 -3.09 7.20 8.29
CA VAL A 53 -3.15 8.40 9.13
C VAL A 53 -2.17 8.26 10.29
N PRO A 54 -1.67 9.38 10.86
CA PRO A 54 -0.78 9.34 12.02
C PRO A 54 -1.42 8.60 13.20
N GLY A 55 -0.60 7.85 13.97
CA GLY A 55 -1.04 7.12 15.16
C GLY A 55 -1.07 5.60 15.02
N GLY A 56 -0.72 5.07 13.85
CA GLY A 56 -0.66 3.63 13.58
C GLY A 56 0.43 2.86 14.29
N THR A 57 0.13 1.63 14.70
CA THR A 57 1.10 0.71 15.35
C THR A 57 1.02 -0.74 14.88
N ILE A 58 0.10 -1.08 13.96
CA ILE A 58 -0.15 -2.49 13.59
C ILE A 58 0.66 -2.89 12.36
N MET A 59 0.45 -2.23 11.22
CA MET A 59 1.20 -2.53 10.00
C MET A 59 1.27 -1.34 9.04
N SER A 60 2.37 -1.25 8.28
CA SER A 60 2.48 -0.24 7.23
C SER A 60 1.98 -0.80 5.90
N HIS A 61 0.92 -0.21 5.36
CA HIS A 61 0.33 -0.70 4.13
C HIS A 61 0.83 0.07 2.90
N ALA A 62 1.42 -0.63 1.94
CA ALA A 62 1.94 -0.07 0.68
C ALA A 62 0.89 -0.04 -0.45
N THR A 63 -0.11 0.84 -0.33
CA THR A 63 -1.17 1.03 -1.34
C THR A 63 -0.91 2.21 -2.28
N VAL A 64 -0.43 3.34 -1.75
CA VAL A 64 -0.28 4.60 -2.51
C VAL A 64 1.15 5.15 -2.39
N PRO A 65 1.80 5.53 -3.50
CA PRO A 65 1.41 5.27 -4.90
C PRO A 65 1.45 3.76 -5.24
N ASN A 66 0.85 3.34 -6.37
CA ASN A 66 0.80 1.94 -6.83
C ASN A 66 2.18 1.34 -7.19
N ILE A 67 3.26 2.00 -6.78
CA ILE A 67 4.64 1.54 -6.90
C ILE A 67 5.04 0.99 -5.55
N LYS A 68 5.34 -0.31 -5.50
CA LYS A 68 5.75 -0.98 -4.26
C LYS A 68 7.13 -0.49 -3.79
N PRO A 69 7.42 -0.49 -2.47
CA PRO A 69 8.64 0.09 -1.91
C PRO A 69 9.94 -0.42 -2.54
N TRP A 70 10.01 -1.69 -2.94
CA TRP A 70 11.16 -2.29 -3.62
C TRP A 70 11.39 -1.82 -5.06
N ARG A 71 10.40 -1.14 -5.67
CA ARG A 71 10.47 -0.58 -7.03
C ARG A 71 10.58 0.94 -7.06
N LYS A 72 10.38 1.63 -5.93
CA LYS A 72 10.42 3.09 -5.86
C LYS A 72 11.83 3.62 -6.08
N LYS A 73 11.93 4.71 -6.85
CA LYS A 73 13.17 5.49 -7.04
C LYS A 73 13.17 6.65 -6.04
N LEU A 74 13.45 6.34 -4.76
CA LEU A 74 13.16 7.23 -3.63
C LEU A 74 13.84 8.60 -3.74
N LEU A 75 15.09 8.65 -4.20
CA LEU A 75 15.82 9.91 -4.36
C LEU A 75 15.22 10.79 -5.46
N LEU A 76 14.89 10.19 -6.61
CA LEU A 76 14.27 10.91 -7.73
C LEU A 76 12.87 11.42 -7.34
N SER A 77 12.06 10.57 -6.72
CA SER A 77 10.75 10.97 -6.20
C SER A 77 10.85 12.11 -5.18
N ALA A 78 11.89 12.12 -4.34
CA ALA A 78 12.10 13.21 -3.39
C ALA A 78 12.47 14.53 -4.06
N LEU A 79 13.25 14.51 -5.15
CA LEU A 79 13.52 15.69 -5.97
C LEU A 79 12.25 16.25 -6.63
N GLU A 80 11.29 15.38 -6.95
CA GLU A 80 9.95 15.74 -7.43
C GLU A 80 8.98 16.16 -6.30
N GLY A 81 9.48 16.27 -5.07
CA GLY A 81 8.70 16.71 -3.91
C GLY A 81 7.91 15.60 -3.20
N SER A 82 8.19 14.34 -3.50
CA SER A 82 7.60 13.15 -2.85
C SER A 82 8.64 12.43 -1.99
N SER A 83 8.67 12.79 -0.70
CA SER A 83 9.63 12.25 0.26
C SER A 83 9.35 10.78 0.62
N PRO A 84 10.36 9.97 1.00
CA PRO A 84 10.16 8.59 1.45
C PRO A 84 9.15 8.48 2.60
N THR A 85 8.17 7.58 2.46
CA THR A 85 7.10 7.39 3.47
C THR A 85 7.57 6.52 4.64
N ILE A 86 6.76 6.41 5.70
CA ILE A 86 7.03 5.48 6.80
C ILE A 86 7.05 4.02 6.32
N THR A 87 6.14 3.65 5.41
CA THR A 87 6.09 2.35 4.75
C THR A 87 7.38 2.03 3.98
N ASP A 88 7.94 3.02 3.29
CA ASP A 88 9.21 2.85 2.55
C ASP A 88 10.36 2.57 3.52
N LYS A 89 10.43 3.31 4.63
CA LYS A 89 11.46 3.15 5.66
C LYS A 89 11.38 1.79 6.33
N LEU A 90 10.19 1.39 6.78
CA LEU A 90 9.97 0.12 7.47
C LEU A 90 10.21 -1.08 6.56
N TYR A 91 9.83 -1.00 5.28
CA TYR A 91 10.16 -2.04 4.32
C TYR A 91 11.66 -2.30 4.24
N TRP A 92 12.47 -1.25 4.01
CA TRP A 92 13.93 -1.40 3.87
C TRP A 92 14.63 -1.70 5.20
N GLN A 93 14.05 -1.30 6.34
CA GLN A 93 14.54 -1.67 7.67
C GLN A 93 14.41 -3.17 7.93
N HIS A 94 13.30 -3.78 7.50
CA HIS A 94 12.98 -5.17 7.81
C HIS A 94 13.18 -6.15 6.64
N SER A 95 13.76 -5.72 5.52
CA SER A 95 13.92 -6.57 4.31
C SER A 95 15.07 -7.59 4.35
N GLN A 96 15.92 -7.55 5.38
CA GLN A 96 17.10 -8.42 5.48
C GLN A 96 16.95 -9.56 6.48
N THR A 97 15.87 -9.59 7.26
CA THR A 97 15.64 -10.59 8.31
C THR A 97 14.15 -10.95 8.39
N PRO A 98 13.79 -12.22 8.63
CA PRO A 98 14.68 -13.37 8.85
C PRO A 98 15.32 -13.90 7.56
N ILE A 99 14.75 -13.56 6.40
CA ILE A 99 15.25 -13.95 5.10
C ILE A 99 15.98 -12.76 4.48
N GLN A 100 17.21 -12.97 4.04
CA GLN A 100 17.98 -11.95 3.34
C GLN A 100 17.48 -11.84 1.90
N LEU A 101 16.71 -10.79 1.59
CA LEU A 101 16.17 -10.59 0.24
C LEU A 101 17.14 -9.88 -0.71
N TYR A 102 18.04 -9.05 -0.18
CA TYR A 102 18.90 -8.18 -0.97
C TYR A 102 20.39 -8.31 -0.62
N SER A 103 21.23 -7.92 -1.57
CA SER A 103 22.67 -7.74 -1.34
C SER A 103 22.93 -6.55 -0.41
N MET A 104 24.04 -6.59 0.33
CA MET A 104 24.41 -5.50 1.23
C MET A 104 24.61 -4.17 0.49
N ALA A 105 25.19 -4.22 -0.72
CA ALA A 105 25.34 -3.03 -1.56
C ALA A 105 23.99 -2.36 -1.87
N LYS A 106 22.96 -3.16 -2.22
CA LYS A 106 21.62 -2.64 -2.48
C LYS A 106 21.02 -2.01 -1.23
N ILE A 107 21.14 -2.64 -0.07
CA ILE A 107 20.63 -2.08 1.19
C ILE A 107 21.32 -0.78 1.56
N LEU A 108 22.65 -0.72 1.45
CA LEU A 108 23.40 0.50 1.73
C LEU A 108 22.99 1.64 0.79
N TRP A 109 22.80 1.35 -0.50
CA TRP A 109 22.29 2.33 -1.46
C TRP A 109 20.88 2.81 -1.10
N GLN A 110 19.95 1.92 -0.74
CA GLN A 110 18.60 2.33 -0.35
C GLN A 110 18.58 3.13 0.95
N LYS A 111 19.43 2.79 1.93
CA LYS A 111 19.58 3.58 3.16
C LYS A 111 20.06 5.00 2.85
N PHE A 112 21.00 5.14 1.92
CA PHE A 112 21.43 6.43 1.42
C PHE A 112 20.29 7.20 0.73
N GLU A 113 19.55 6.55 -0.19
CA GLU A 113 18.39 7.18 -0.84
C GLU A 113 17.32 7.65 0.17
N ILE A 114 17.04 6.83 1.19
CA ILE A 114 16.07 7.18 2.25
C ILE A 114 16.56 8.39 3.04
N LEU A 115 17.84 8.43 3.41
CA LEU A 115 18.43 9.54 4.16
C LEU A 115 18.35 10.83 3.35
N CYS A 116 18.89 10.82 2.13
CA CYS A 116 18.88 11.98 1.25
C CYS A 116 17.47 12.41 0.88
N GLY A 117 16.60 11.47 0.51
CA GLY A 117 15.20 11.76 0.18
C GLY A 117 14.42 12.31 1.37
N SER A 118 14.69 11.84 2.60
CA SER A 118 14.09 12.40 3.81
C SER A 118 14.60 13.82 4.11
N ALA A 119 15.87 14.11 3.84
CA ALA A 119 16.45 15.44 3.99
C ALA A 119 15.86 16.41 2.96
N LEU A 120 15.83 16.03 1.68
CA LEU A 120 15.23 16.80 0.61
C LEU A 120 13.75 17.08 0.88
N GLY A 121 13.00 16.08 1.36
CA GLY A 121 11.59 16.21 1.72
C GLY A 121 11.28 17.27 2.78
N ARG A 122 12.27 17.71 3.56
CA ARG A 122 12.11 18.83 4.51
C ARG A 122 12.09 20.19 3.81
N PHE A 123 12.69 20.30 2.63
CA PHE A 123 12.85 21.55 1.88
C PHE A 123 11.99 21.59 0.61
N ILE A 124 11.82 20.45 -0.05
CA ILE A 124 11.06 20.28 -1.30
C ILE A 124 9.92 19.32 -1.00
N ARG A 125 8.71 19.85 -0.84
CA ARG A 125 7.51 19.05 -0.55
C ARG A 125 6.34 19.54 -1.40
N ARG A 126 5.76 18.62 -2.16
CA ARG A 126 4.48 18.85 -2.84
C ARG A 126 3.34 18.62 -1.85
N ALA A 127 2.24 19.37 -2.00
CA ALA A 127 1.02 19.06 -1.25
C ALA A 127 0.60 17.61 -1.54
N PRO A 128 0.21 16.82 -0.51
CA PRO A 128 -0.34 15.50 -0.74
C PRO A 128 -1.58 15.64 -1.62
N MET A 129 -1.64 14.85 -2.71
CA MET A 129 -2.82 14.71 -3.56
C MET A 129 -3.81 13.74 -2.91
#